data_AF-A0A2W1MVN8-F1
#
_entry.id   AF-A0A2W1MVN8-F1
#
_cell.length_a   1.000
_cell.length_b   1.000
_cell.length_c   1.000
_cell.angle_alpha   90.00
_cell.angle_beta   90.00
_cell.angle_gamma   90.00
#
_symmetry.space_group_name_H-M   'P 1'
#
loop_
_entity.id
_entity.type
_entity.pdbx_description
1 polymer ?
#
loop_
_entity_poly.entity_id
_entity_poly.type
_entity_poly.pdbx_seq_one_letter_code
_entity_poly.pdbx_strand_id
1 'polypeptide(L)'
;MKNLIFSITIFTLIFASCNKDADINQTQSSCDFKDFKYYNGIEHYLGELSNDYVLIGIDTTNSDIEIQNFISTVKQLDQNYEYTIHNSSKYKFKEIPVKFKASKSCEEITQIISDLEQNKIVSYIHFTMQTDNCQNAIWEPVGKLCVNSYGSIFYVKLFDENDLNDLIQMISETNTELVGQNESMPKWYELSATKHADGDALKMANHFYESGLFEQSEPSISKYPVE
;
A
#
# COMPACT_ATOMS: atom_id res chain seq x y z
N MET A 1 -39.48 -67.94 -15.59
CA MET A 1 -38.01 -67.83 -15.74
C MET A 1 -37.49 -66.87 -14.66
N LYS A 2 -36.60 -67.39 -13.78
CA LYS A 2 -35.54 -66.76 -12.94
C LYS A 2 -35.63 -65.25 -12.63
N ASN A 3 -35.37 -64.72 -11.44
CA ASN A 3 -34.93 -65.22 -10.13
C ASN A 3 -35.17 -64.10 -9.09
N LEU A 4 -35.36 -64.52 -7.85
CA LEU A 4 -35.48 -63.76 -6.59
C LEU A 4 -34.14 -63.11 -6.19
N ILE A 5 -34.10 -61.86 -5.67
CA ILE A 5 -33.14 -61.43 -4.62
C ILE A 5 -33.80 -60.38 -3.71
N PHE A 6 -33.83 -60.72 -2.41
CA PHE A 6 -34.12 -59.88 -1.24
C PHE A 6 -32.93 -58.96 -0.94
N SER A 7 -33.16 -57.73 -0.46
CA SER A 7 -32.19 -57.11 0.44
C SER A 7 -32.86 -56.13 1.41
N ILE A 8 -32.64 -56.39 2.69
CA ILE A 8 -33.02 -55.60 3.86
C ILE A 8 -31.82 -54.71 4.19
N THR A 9 -32.04 -53.41 4.44
CA THR A 9 -31.10 -52.64 5.27
C THR A 9 -31.85 -51.66 6.18
N ILE A 10 -31.38 -51.64 7.42
CA ILE A 10 -31.93 -51.08 8.65
C ILE A 10 -31.23 -49.75 8.99
N PHE A 11 -31.99 -48.83 9.60
CA PHE A 11 -31.64 -47.72 10.52
C PHE A 11 -30.31 -46.94 10.38
N THR A 12 -30.39 -45.60 10.47
CA THR A 12 -30.11 -44.87 11.73
C THR A 12 -30.48 -43.38 11.63
N LEU A 13 -31.26 -42.90 12.59
CA LEU A 13 -31.36 -41.49 12.98
C LEU A 13 -30.16 -41.15 13.88
N ILE A 14 -29.42 -40.08 13.57
CA ILE A 14 -28.54 -39.41 14.52
C ILE A 14 -28.90 -37.92 14.50
N PHE A 15 -29.29 -37.43 15.68
CA PHE A 15 -29.49 -36.03 16.00
C PHE A 15 -28.14 -35.32 16.01
N ALA A 16 -28.02 -34.21 15.29
CA ALA A 16 -27.01 -33.20 15.55
C ALA A 16 -27.71 -31.84 15.78
N SER A 17 -27.64 -31.44 17.05
CA SER A 17 -27.95 -30.11 17.56
C SER A 17 -27.03 -29.07 16.91
N CYS A 18 -27.59 -27.96 16.44
CA CYS A 18 -26.85 -26.69 16.37
C CYS A 18 -27.69 -25.60 17.05
N ASN A 19 -27.15 -25.12 18.15
CA ASN A 19 -27.61 -24.00 18.94
C ASN A 19 -27.48 -22.68 18.16
N LYS A 20 -28.30 -21.73 18.57
CA LYS A 20 -28.33 -20.34 18.13
C LYS A 20 -27.05 -19.57 18.51
N ASP A 21 -26.86 -18.48 17.77
CA ASP A 21 -26.12 -17.27 18.12
C ASP A 21 -24.58 -17.35 18.17
N ALA A 22 -23.98 -16.97 17.04
CA ALA A 22 -22.73 -16.22 17.00
C ALA A 22 -22.67 -15.45 15.67
N ASP A 23 -23.42 -14.34 15.62
CA ASP A 23 -23.19 -13.27 14.65
C ASP A 23 -21.84 -12.63 15.02
N ILE A 24 -20.75 -13.25 14.56
CA ILE A 24 -19.41 -12.68 14.60
C ILE A 24 -19.20 -12.04 13.24
N ASN A 25 -19.55 -10.76 13.12
CA ASN A 25 -18.93 -9.88 12.13
C ASN A 25 -17.45 -9.70 12.52
N GLN A 26 -16.64 -10.74 12.32
CA GLN A 26 -15.23 -10.58 12.05
C GLN A 26 -15.15 -10.38 10.55
N THR A 27 -15.13 -9.12 10.10
CA THR A 27 -14.45 -8.79 8.86
C THR A 27 -13.02 -9.24 9.07
N GLN A 28 -12.72 -10.46 8.63
CA GLN A 28 -11.36 -10.97 8.55
C GLN A 28 -10.68 -10.07 7.52
N SER A 29 -10.02 -9.01 8.00
CA SER A 29 -9.19 -8.10 7.21
C SER A 29 -8.26 -8.97 6.38
N SER A 30 -8.51 -9.07 5.08
CA SER A 30 -7.65 -9.80 4.15
C SER A 30 -6.39 -8.98 3.93
N CYS A 31 -5.23 -9.64 3.93
CA CYS A 31 -3.96 -9.01 3.56
C CYS A 31 -4.09 -8.28 2.22
N ASP A 32 -3.70 -7.01 2.20
CA ASP A 32 -3.82 -6.11 1.05
C ASP A 32 -2.45 -5.62 0.56
N PHE A 33 -1.39 -6.33 0.98
CA PHE A 33 -0.04 -6.06 0.55
C PHE A 33 0.15 -6.43 -0.93
N LYS A 34 0.80 -5.54 -1.66
CA LYS A 34 1.23 -5.74 -3.05
C LYS A 34 2.74 -5.72 -3.09
N ASP A 35 3.33 -6.79 -3.60
CA ASP A 35 4.76 -7.05 -3.63
C ASP A 35 5.37 -6.84 -5.01
N PHE A 36 4.63 -6.29 -5.97
CA PHE A 36 5.10 -6.07 -7.33
C PHE A 36 4.62 -4.73 -7.90
N LYS A 37 5.40 -4.21 -8.85
CA LYS A 37 4.99 -3.15 -9.78
C LYS A 37 5.19 -3.62 -11.22
N TYR A 38 4.57 -2.98 -12.19
CA TYR A 38 5.00 -3.14 -13.57
C TYR A 38 6.24 -2.30 -13.87
N TYR A 39 7.17 -2.87 -14.65
CA TYR A 39 8.34 -2.19 -15.19
C TYR A 39 8.64 -2.77 -16.58
N ASN A 40 8.69 -1.92 -17.61
CA ASN A 40 8.99 -2.34 -18.98
C ASN A 40 8.19 -3.56 -19.48
N GLY A 41 6.89 -3.63 -19.18
CA GLY A 41 6.04 -4.69 -19.72
C GLY A 41 5.80 -5.88 -18.79
N ILE A 42 6.56 -6.00 -17.69
CA ILE A 42 6.57 -7.19 -16.83
C ILE A 42 6.39 -6.82 -15.36
N GLU A 43 5.90 -7.78 -14.57
CA GLU A 43 5.88 -7.66 -13.12
C GLU A 43 7.32 -7.68 -12.58
N HIS A 44 7.62 -6.70 -11.73
CA HIS A 44 8.88 -6.55 -11.04
C HIS A 44 8.63 -6.66 -9.54
N TYR A 45 9.18 -7.70 -8.92
CA TYR A 45 9.10 -7.92 -7.48
C TYR A 45 9.78 -6.79 -6.69
N LEU A 46 9.11 -6.32 -5.64
CA LEU A 46 9.53 -5.18 -4.82
C LEU A 46 10.16 -5.59 -3.49
N GLY A 47 9.99 -6.85 -3.07
CA GLY A 47 10.51 -7.39 -1.83
C GLY A 47 9.43 -8.00 -0.94
N GLU A 48 9.86 -8.77 0.05
CA GLU A 48 8.95 -9.36 1.05
C GLU A 48 8.38 -8.26 1.95
N LEU A 49 7.17 -8.47 2.47
CA LEU A 49 6.59 -7.59 3.49
C LEU A 49 7.55 -7.45 4.68
N SER A 50 7.81 -6.22 5.10
CA SER A 50 8.44 -5.95 6.38
C SER A 50 7.35 -5.94 7.47
N ASN A 51 7.45 -6.89 8.41
CA ASN A 51 6.49 -7.04 9.50
C ASN A 51 6.68 -6.01 10.63
N ASP A 52 7.76 -5.22 10.57
CA ASP A 52 8.20 -4.38 11.68
C ASP A 52 7.96 -2.88 11.46
N TYR A 53 7.71 -2.46 10.22
CA TYR A 53 7.66 -1.04 9.86
C TYR A 53 6.48 -0.70 8.95
N VAL A 54 6.01 0.54 9.05
CA VAL A 54 5.12 1.19 8.07
C VAL A 54 5.64 2.59 7.76
N LEU A 55 5.29 3.10 6.58
CA LEU A 55 5.57 4.48 6.21
C LEU A 55 4.32 5.33 6.40
N ILE A 56 4.42 6.39 7.19
CA ILE A 56 3.32 7.36 7.36
C ILE A 56 3.64 8.61 6.54
N GLY A 57 2.70 9.02 5.69
CA GLY A 57 2.71 10.30 4.99
C GLY A 57 1.84 11.34 5.70
N ILE A 58 2.41 12.49 6.04
CA ILE A 58 1.70 13.62 6.67
C ILE A 58 1.96 14.90 5.88
N ASP A 59 0.91 15.68 5.61
CA ASP A 59 1.03 16.95 4.90
C ASP A 59 2.00 17.93 5.59
N THR A 60 2.87 18.55 4.80
CA THR A 60 3.92 19.49 5.21
C THR A 60 3.42 20.71 5.96
N THR A 61 2.13 21.03 5.88
CA THR A 61 1.47 22.06 6.69
C THR A 61 1.47 21.74 8.19
N ASN A 62 1.58 20.45 8.58
CA ASN A 62 1.69 20.05 9.97
C ASN A 62 3.13 20.22 10.48
N SER A 63 3.28 20.79 11.67
CA SER A 63 4.56 20.94 12.35
C SER A 63 5.11 19.60 12.84
N ASP A 64 6.43 19.51 13.04
CA ASP A 64 7.07 18.30 13.56
C ASP A 64 6.57 17.94 14.96
N ILE A 65 6.18 18.94 15.76
CA ILE A 65 5.59 18.76 17.09
C ILE A 65 4.21 18.09 16.98
N GLU A 66 3.37 18.51 16.03
CA GLU A 66 2.06 17.89 15.80
C GLU A 66 2.21 16.43 15.35
N ILE A 67 3.18 16.15 14.48
CA ILE A 67 3.51 14.80 14.03
C ILE A 67 3.98 13.93 15.21
N GLN A 68 4.90 14.44 16.02
CA GLN A 68 5.39 13.74 17.22
C GLN A 68 4.28 13.47 18.22
N ASN A 69 3.42 14.45 18.48
CA ASN A 69 2.26 14.29 19.35
C ASN A 69 1.33 13.20 18.81
N PHE A 70 1.02 13.20 17.51
CA PHE A 70 0.23 12.14 16.90
C PHE A 70 0.86 10.75 17.08
N ILE A 71 2.12 10.57 16.69
CA ILE A 71 2.83 9.27 16.79
C ILE A 71 2.85 8.78 18.24
N SER A 72 3.00 9.67 19.21
CA SER A 72 2.99 9.33 20.64
C SER A 72 1.66 8.73 21.14
N THR A 73 0.57 8.97 20.43
CA THR A 73 -0.76 8.44 20.75
C THR A 73 -1.02 7.04 20.15
N VAL A 74 -0.21 6.61 19.18
CA VAL A 74 -0.43 5.35 18.46
C VAL A 74 0.18 4.19 19.24
N LYS A 75 -0.67 3.46 19.98
CA LYS A 75 -0.26 2.41 20.92
C LYS A 75 0.48 1.23 20.28
N GLN A 76 0.31 1.01 18.99
CA GLN A 76 0.92 -0.09 18.23
C GLN A 76 2.39 0.21 17.88
N LEU A 77 2.78 1.48 17.83
CA LEU A 77 4.14 1.92 17.45
C LEU A 77 5.09 1.89 18.65
N ASP A 78 6.34 1.50 18.41
CA ASP A 78 7.40 1.53 19.40
C ASP A 78 7.73 2.99 19.76
N GLN A 79 7.47 3.34 21.01
CA GLN A 79 7.62 4.70 21.52
C GLN A 79 9.08 5.03 21.86
N ASN A 80 9.95 4.03 21.89
CA ASN A 80 11.40 4.22 22.09
C ASN A 80 12.16 4.26 20.77
N TYR A 81 11.48 4.05 19.65
CA TYR A 81 12.10 4.09 18.33
C TYR A 81 12.29 5.55 17.89
N GLU A 82 13.55 5.93 17.65
CA GLU A 82 13.91 7.23 17.11
C GLU A 82 13.70 7.23 15.59
N TYR A 83 12.59 7.83 15.13
CA TYR A 83 12.30 7.96 13.70
C TYR A 83 12.80 9.29 13.13
N THR A 84 13.08 9.30 11.83
CA THR A 84 13.40 10.51 11.08
C THR A 84 12.17 11.01 10.34
N ILE A 85 11.92 12.33 10.38
CA ILE A 85 10.90 12.98 9.55
C ILE A 85 11.56 13.41 8.24
N HIS A 86 11.34 12.66 7.17
CA HIS A 86 11.88 12.99 5.86
C HIS A 86 10.99 14.06 5.20
N ASN A 87 11.59 15.18 4.82
CA ASN A 87 10.90 16.28 4.17
C ASN A 87 11.63 16.69 2.89
N SER A 88 10.99 16.49 1.75
CA SER A 88 11.46 16.98 0.45
C SER A 88 10.70 18.25 0.10
N SER A 89 11.40 19.36 -0.14
CA SER A 89 10.76 20.61 -0.58
C SER A 89 10.01 20.49 -1.91
N LYS A 90 10.25 19.42 -2.68
CA LYS A 90 9.52 19.14 -3.92
C LYS A 90 8.10 18.61 -3.66
N TYR A 91 7.88 17.90 -2.54
CA TYR A 91 6.65 17.14 -2.31
C TYR A 91 5.84 17.68 -1.13
N LYS A 92 4.52 17.49 -1.18
CA LYS A 92 3.58 18.01 -0.18
C LYS A 92 3.63 17.27 1.16
N PHE A 93 4.27 16.09 1.21
CA PHE A 93 4.21 15.19 2.36
C PHE A 93 5.58 15.01 3.01
N LYS A 94 5.56 14.99 4.34
CA LYS A 94 6.61 14.44 5.17
C LYS A 94 6.39 12.94 5.29
N GLU A 95 7.45 12.18 5.14
CA GLU A 95 7.44 10.72 5.13
C GLU A 95 8.20 10.21 6.35
N ILE A 96 7.55 9.37 7.16
CA ILE A 96 8.06 8.94 8.45
C ILE A 96 8.00 7.42 8.54
N PRO A 97 9.14 6.70 8.41
CA PRO A 97 9.19 5.29 8.71
C PRO A 97 9.06 5.10 10.23
N VAL A 98 8.04 4.37 10.66
CA VAL A 98 7.80 4.08 12.09
C VAL A 98 7.84 2.59 12.34
N LYS A 99 8.34 2.22 13.53
CA LYS A 99 8.48 0.83 13.96
C LYS A 99 7.30 0.38 14.82
N PHE A 100 6.85 -0.85 14.66
CA PHE A 100 5.90 -1.49 15.58
C PHE A 100 6.56 -1.95 16.88
N LYS A 101 5.80 -1.98 17.98
CA LYS A 101 6.27 -2.56 19.26
C LYS A 101 6.64 -4.05 19.16
N ALA A 102 6.00 -4.76 18.24
CA ALA A 102 6.21 -6.15 17.94
C ALA A 102 5.82 -6.39 16.48
N SER A 103 6.49 -7.33 15.82
CA SER A 103 6.22 -7.72 14.44
C SER A 103 4.75 -8.07 14.24
N LYS A 104 4.20 -7.69 13.08
CA LYS A 104 2.79 -7.77 12.73
C LYS A 104 2.54 -8.69 11.55
N SER A 105 1.45 -9.45 11.56
CA SER A 105 0.98 -10.15 10.36
C SER A 105 0.52 -9.14 9.30
N CYS A 106 0.40 -9.57 8.05
CA CYS A 106 -0.09 -8.69 7.00
C CYS A 106 -1.49 -8.14 7.32
N GLU A 107 -2.39 -8.99 7.83
CA GLU A 107 -3.76 -8.63 8.20
C GLU A 107 -3.81 -7.61 9.34
N GLU A 108 -2.90 -7.75 10.32
CA GLU A 108 -2.73 -6.76 11.38
C GLU A 108 -2.25 -5.42 10.83
N ILE A 109 -1.29 -5.43 9.89
CA ILE A 109 -0.81 -4.19 9.26
C ILE A 109 -1.90 -3.54 8.43
N THR A 110 -2.64 -4.31 7.63
CA THR A 110 -3.81 -3.82 6.86
C THR A 110 -4.81 -3.13 7.79
N GLN A 111 -5.13 -3.73 8.94
CA GLN A 111 -6.05 -3.13 9.90
C GLN A 111 -5.48 -1.83 10.50
N ILE A 112 -4.19 -1.83 10.87
CA ILE A 112 -3.52 -0.64 11.42
C ILE A 112 -3.51 0.51 10.41
N ILE A 113 -3.21 0.23 9.13
CA ILE A 113 -3.27 1.21 8.05
C ILE A 113 -4.68 1.80 7.98
N SER A 114 -5.70 0.95 7.86
CA SER A 114 -7.09 1.37 7.77
C SER A 114 -7.54 2.24 8.95
N ASP A 115 -7.17 1.85 10.18
CA ASP A 115 -7.50 2.58 11.41
C ASP A 115 -6.83 3.95 11.47
N LEU A 116 -5.54 4.02 11.13
CA LEU A 116 -4.75 5.24 11.25
C LEU A 116 -5.06 6.25 10.13
N GLU A 117 -5.44 5.80 8.93
CA GLU A 117 -5.87 6.68 7.83
C GLU A 117 -7.15 7.46 8.15
N GLN A 118 -7.97 6.99 9.10
CA GLN A 118 -9.11 7.75 9.61
C GLN A 118 -8.69 9.02 10.34
N ASN A 119 -7.45 9.12 10.81
CA ASN A 119 -6.95 10.33 11.43
C ASN A 119 -6.73 11.44 10.39
N LYS A 120 -7.16 12.66 10.70
CA LYS A 120 -7.06 13.80 9.79
C LYS A 120 -5.62 14.22 9.47
N ILE A 121 -4.67 14.00 10.38
CA ILE A 121 -3.26 14.36 10.14
C ILE A 121 -2.60 13.42 9.12
N VAL A 122 -3.07 12.17 9.06
CA VAL A 122 -2.53 11.14 8.17
C VAL A 122 -3.06 11.38 6.77
N SER A 123 -2.15 11.51 5.80
CA SER A 123 -2.50 11.65 4.38
C SER A 123 -2.55 10.30 3.67
N TYR A 124 -1.65 9.39 4.04
CA TYR A 124 -1.61 7.99 3.62
C TYR A 124 -0.72 7.17 4.57
N ILE A 125 -0.89 5.85 4.59
CA ILE A 125 0.05 4.93 5.25
C ILE A 125 0.28 3.72 4.36
N HIS A 126 1.54 3.40 4.11
CA HIS A 126 1.89 2.30 3.22
C HIS A 126 2.70 1.22 3.93
N PHE A 127 2.59 0.01 3.38
CA PHE A 127 3.45 -1.10 3.73
C PHE A 127 4.91 -0.76 3.46
N THR A 128 5.80 -1.48 4.13
CA THR A 128 7.23 -1.46 3.84
C THR A 128 7.67 -2.83 3.36
N MET A 129 8.73 -2.86 2.56
CA MET A 129 9.32 -4.09 2.03
C MET A 129 10.76 -4.23 2.50
N GLN A 130 11.13 -5.47 2.80
CA GLN A 130 12.49 -5.83 3.18
C GLN A 130 13.44 -5.61 2.01
N THR A 131 14.66 -5.16 2.31
CA THR A 131 15.73 -5.00 1.32
C THR A 131 17.09 -5.07 2.00
N ASP A 132 18.02 -5.79 1.38
CA ASP A 132 19.44 -5.79 1.78
C ASP A 132 20.22 -4.65 1.11
N ASN A 133 19.59 -3.96 0.14
CA ASN A 133 20.19 -2.85 -0.58
C ASN A 133 19.81 -1.52 0.06
N CYS A 134 20.69 -0.99 0.92
CA CYS A 134 20.57 0.35 1.50
C CYS A 134 21.43 1.40 0.79
N GLN A 135 21.51 1.32 -0.55
CA GLN A 135 22.19 2.32 -1.37
C GLN A 135 21.18 3.20 -2.12
N ASN A 136 21.50 4.50 -2.22
CA ASN A 136 20.76 5.45 -3.04
C ASN A 136 21.09 5.27 -4.54
N ALA A 137 20.50 6.11 -5.41
CA ALA A 137 20.67 6.02 -6.87
C ALA A 137 22.11 6.31 -7.36
N ILE A 138 22.97 6.87 -6.50
CA ILE A 138 24.39 7.14 -6.78
C ILE A 138 25.32 6.21 -5.98
N TRP A 139 24.79 5.09 -5.46
CA TRP A 139 25.52 4.02 -4.76
C TRP A 139 26.06 4.40 -3.38
N GLU A 140 25.58 5.51 -2.79
CA GLU A 140 25.94 5.89 -1.43
C GLU A 140 25.01 5.20 -0.42
N PRO A 141 25.52 4.77 0.74
CA PRO A 141 24.71 4.17 1.78
C PRO A 141 23.74 5.19 2.39
N VAL A 142 22.46 4.83 2.52
CA VAL A 142 21.45 5.64 3.24
C VAL A 142 21.37 5.28 4.73
N GLY A 143 21.93 4.14 5.11
CA GLY A 143 21.94 3.55 6.45
C GLY A 143 22.47 2.12 6.36
N LYS A 144 22.66 1.43 7.49
CA LYS A 144 23.00 -0.01 7.51
C LYS A 144 21.75 -0.89 7.45
N LEU A 145 20.63 -0.40 7.98
CA LEU A 145 19.30 -1.01 7.88
C LEU A 145 18.33 -0.04 7.20
N CYS A 146 17.55 -0.55 6.25
CA CYS A 146 16.56 0.23 5.53
C CYS A 146 15.41 -0.66 5.05
N VAL A 147 14.32 0.00 4.67
CA VAL A 147 13.18 -0.62 3.99
C VAL A 147 12.89 0.11 2.69
N ASN A 148 12.31 -0.59 1.73
CA ASN A 148 11.65 0.04 0.60
C ASN A 148 10.22 0.40 0.98
N SER A 149 9.70 1.49 0.45
CA SER A 149 8.26 1.81 0.46
C SER A 149 7.98 2.78 -0.69
N TYR A 150 6.79 3.33 -0.74
CA TYR A 150 6.36 4.30 -1.74
C TYR A 150 5.58 5.43 -1.06
N GLY A 151 5.72 6.64 -1.60
CA GLY A 151 4.90 7.78 -1.17
C GLY A 151 3.57 7.82 -1.91
N SER A 152 2.98 9.00 -2.05
CA SER A 152 1.76 9.20 -2.86
C SER A 152 2.02 9.27 -4.37
N ILE A 153 3.28 9.38 -4.80
CA ILE A 153 3.62 9.72 -6.19
C ILE A 153 3.75 8.47 -7.07
N PHE A 154 3.17 8.55 -8.26
CA PHE A 154 3.40 7.63 -9.35
C PHE A 154 3.49 8.37 -10.70
N TYR A 155 4.06 7.71 -11.69
CA TYR A 155 4.33 8.28 -13.00
C TYR A 155 3.51 7.56 -14.07
N VAL A 156 3.06 8.31 -15.07
CA VAL A 156 2.32 7.78 -16.22
C VAL A 156 2.96 8.31 -17.49
N LYS A 157 3.24 7.41 -18.43
CA LYS A 157 3.77 7.73 -19.76
C LYS A 157 2.68 7.54 -20.81
N LEU A 158 2.33 8.60 -21.53
CA LEU A 158 1.35 8.54 -22.61
C LEU A 158 1.96 7.99 -23.90
N PHE A 159 1.13 7.40 -24.76
CA PHE A 159 1.54 7.04 -26.12
C PHE A 159 1.78 8.28 -26.99
N ASP A 160 0.96 9.33 -26.83
CA ASP A 160 1.05 10.64 -27.50
C ASP A 160 0.88 11.74 -26.44
N GLU A 161 1.84 12.65 -26.33
CA GLU A 161 1.80 13.78 -25.40
C GLU A 161 0.69 14.80 -25.70
N ASN A 162 0.09 14.76 -26.90
CA ASN A 162 -0.96 15.69 -27.31
C ASN A 162 -2.37 15.15 -27.03
N ASP A 163 -2.51 13.89 -26.63
CA ASP A 163 -3.79 13.27 -26.29
C ASP A 163 -3.88 12.96 -24.80
N LEU A 164 -4.51 13.87 -24.06
CA LEU A 164 -4.68 13.77 -22.61
C LEU A 164 -6.03 13.20 -22.20
N ASN A 165 -6.88 12.79 -23.15
CA ASN A 165 -8.28 12.45 -22.84
C ASN A 165 -8.35 11.27 -21.87
N ASP A 166 -7.64 10.18 -22.17
CA ASP A 166 -7.58 8.99 -21.32
C ASP A 166 -6.96 9.31 -19.95
N LEU A 167 -5.91 10.14 -19.92
CA LEU A 167 -5.28 10.57 -18.67
C LEU A 167 -6.27 11.34 -17.78
N ILE A 168 -6.94 12.35 -18.32
CA ILE A 168 -7.88 13.20 -17.58
C ILE A 168 -9.08 12.38 -17.11
N GLN A 169 -9.59 11.48 -17.97
CA GLN A 169 -10.68 10.59 -17.60
C GLN A 169 -10.27 9.66 -16.46
N MET A 170 -9.13 8.98 -16.58
CA MET A 170 -8.63 8.06 -15.54
C MET A 170 -8.40 8.77 -14.21
N ILE A 171 -7.83 9.98 -14.24
CA ILE A 171 -7.63 10.82 -13.05
C ILE A 171 -8.95 11.12 -12.34
N SER A 172 -9.98 11.49 -13.12
CA SER A 172 -11.30 11.76 -12.58
C SER A 172 -12.00 10.52 -12.05
N GLU A 173 -11.81 9.36 -12.70
CA GLU A 173 -12.45 8.11 -12.30
C GLU A 173 -11.85 7.55 -11.01
N THR A 174 -10.52 7.64 -10.85
CA THR A 174 -9.82 7.07 -9.68
C THR A 174 -9.56 8.07 -8.56
N ASN A 175 -10.04 9.30 -8.69
CA ASN A 175 -9.81 10.40 -7.75
C ASN A 175 -8.32 10.66 -7.47
N THR A 176 -7.46 10.49 -8.46
CA THR A 176 -6.03 10.85 -8.35
C THR A 176 -5.81 12.33 -8.68
N GLU A 177 -4.64 12.86 -8.36
CA GLU A 177 -4.29 14.26 -8.61
C GLU A 177 -3.19 14.38 -9.66
N LEU A 178 -3.37 15.27 -10.64
CA LEU A 178 -2.27 15.68 -11.52
C LEU A 178 -1.31 16.62 -10.76
N VAL A 179 -0.08 16.17 -10.55
CA VAL A 179 0.98 16.98 -9.92
C VAL A 179 1.67 17.85 -10.95
N GLY A 180 1.99 17.29 -12.12
CA GLY A 180 2.63 18.04 -13.20
C GLY A 180 3.09 17.16 -14.36
N GLN A 181 3.74 17.79 -15.34
CA GLN A 181 4.35 17.15 -16.49
C GLN A 181 5.88 17.31 -16.42
N ASN A 182 6.62 16.30 -16.85
CA ASN A 182 8.07 16.43 -16.97
C ASN A 182 8.42 17.24 -18.23
N GLU A 183 8.91 18.47 -18.05
CA GLU A 183 9.27 19.37 -19.16
C GLU A 183 10.36 18.80 -20.10
N SER A 184 11.25 17.96 -19.58
CA SER A 184 12.31 17.32 -20.37
C SER A 184 11.86 16.01 -21.03
N MET A 185 10.73 15.46 -20.61
CA MET A 185 10.17 14.21 -21.11
C MET A 185 8.65 14.36 -21.27
N PRO A 186 8.17 15.01 -22.34
CA PRO A 186 6.79 15.52 -22.43
C PRO A 186 5.70 14.45 -22.36
N LYS A 187 6.02 13.18 -22.60
CA LYS A 187 5.08 12.06 -22.44
C LYS A 187 4.86 11.65 -20.99
N TRP A 188 5.70 12.09 -20.06
CA TRP A 188 5.68 11.67 -18.66
C TRP A 188 4.95 12.69 -17.78
N TYR A 189 3.98 12.18 -17.03
CA TYR A 189 3.17 12.90 -16.08
C TYR A 189 3.39 12.34 -14.68
N GLU A 190 3.45 13.24 -13.70
CA GLU A 190 3.53 12.92 -12.29
C GLU A 190 2.13 13.06 -11.69
N LEU A 191 1.63 11.97 -11.10
CA LEU A 191 0.34 11.90 -10.43
C LEU A 191 0.53 11.58 -8.95
N SER A 192 -0.49 11.90 -8.15
CA SER A 192 -0.52 11.59 -6.72
C SER A 192 -1.81 10.84 -6.35
N ALA A 193 -1.66 9.79 -5.56
CA ALA A 193 -2.74 9.06 -4.90
C ALA A 193 -2.66 9.27 -3.39
N THR A 194 -3.69 9.89 -2.82
CA THR A 194 -3.85 10.05 -1.36
C THR A 194 -4.96 9.12 -0.88
N LYS A 195 -5.29 9.13 0.43
CA LYS A 195 -6.43 8.38 0.96
C LYS A 195 -7.81 8.73 0.38
N HIS A 196 -7.89 9.72 -0.52
CA HIS A 196 -9.10 10.06 -1.27
C HIS A 196 -9.17 9.40 -2.66
N ALA A 197 -8.08 8.80 -3.13
CA ALA A 197 -8.05 8.01 -4.35
C ALA A 197 -8.63 6.61 -4.12
N ASP A 198 -8.98 5.93 -5.21
CA ASP A 198 -9.55 4.57 -5.18
C ASP A 198 -8.53 3.48 -4.74
N GLY A 199 -7.26 3.87 -4.59
CA GLY A 199 -6.21 3.07 -3.97
C GLY A 199 -4.93 3.87 -3.77
N ASP A 200 -3.95 3.25 -3.13
CA ASP A 200 -2.63 3.86 -2.93
C ASP A 200 -1.85 4.01 -4.24
N ALA A 201 -0.71 4.71 -4.20
CA ALA A 201 0.08 5.01 -5.40
C ALA A 201 0.57 3.76 -6.14
N LEU A 202 0.85 2.66 -5.42
CA LEU A 202 1.26 1.39 -6.01
C LEU A 202 0.10 0.74 -6.78
N LYS A 203 -1.08 0.67 -6.15
CA LYS A 203 -2.30 0.15 -6.78
C LYS A 203 -2.72 1.00 -7.96
N MET A 204 -2.67 2.32 -7.84
CA MET A 204 -3.03 3.22 -8.94
C MET A 204 -2.05 3.10 -10.10
N ALA A 205 -0.74 3.02 -9.85
CA ALA A 205 0.23 2.78 -10.92
C ALA A 205 -0.03 1.46 -11.66
N ASN A 206 -0.26 0.37 -10.92
CA ASN A 206 -0.58 -0.92 -11.53
C ASN A 206 -1.90 -0.87 -12.30
N HIS A 207 -2.94 -0.23 -11.73
CA HIS A 207 -4.24 -0.10 -12.38
C HIS A 207 -4.18 0.72 -13.67
N PHE A 208 -3.44 1.83 -13.68
CA PHE A 208 -3.21 2.63 -14.88
C PHE A 208 -2.48 1.82 -15.94
N TYR A 209 -1.45 1.06 -15.57
CA TYR A 209 -0.76 0.18 -16.51
C TYR A 209 -1.69 -0.92 -17.07
N GLU A 210 -2.43 -1.60 -16.20
CA GLU A 210 -3.35 -2.71 -16.54
C GLU A 210 -4.51 -2.27 -17.44
N SER A 211 -4.87 -0.98 -17.44
CA SER A 211 -5.88 -0.42 -18.33
C SER A 211 -5.52 -0.55 -19.82
N GLY A 212 -4.23 -0.61 -20.15
CA GLY A 212 -3.72 -0.58 -21.52
C GLY A 212 -3.84 0.76 -22.23
N LEU A 213 -4.28 1.82 -21.54
CA LEU A 213 -4.43 3.18 -22.09
C LEU A 213 -3.11 3.95 -22.12
N PHE A 214 -2.11 3.51 -21.36
CA PHE A 214 -0.83 4.21 -21.20
C PHE A 214 0.34 3.32 -21.62
N GLU A 215 1.42 3.94 -22.10
CA GLU A 215 2.64 3.22 -22.51
C GLU A 215 3.33 2.59 -21.29
N GLN A 216 3.39 3.33 -20.18
CA GLN A 216 3.96 2.87 -18.91
C GLN A 216 3.24 3.54 -17.73
N SER A 217 3.14 2.87 -16.60
CA SER A 217 2.80 3.51 -15.33
C SER A 217 3.51 2.83 -14.17
N GLU A 218 4.12 3.62 -13.30
CA GLU A 218 5.00 3.11 -12.26
C GLU A 218 4.96 3.94 -10.97
N PRO A 219 4.95 3.30 -9.78
CA PRO A 219 5.08 4.00 -8.51
C PRO A 219 6.50 4.52 -8.30
N SER A 220 6.62 5.61 -7.55
CA SER A 220 7.91 6.11 -7.04
C SER A 220 8.31 5.34 -5.79
N ILE A 221 9.20 4.34 -5.95
CA ILE A 221 9.76 3.57 -4.83
C ILE A 221 10.94 4.33 -4.20
N SER A 222 10.90 4.47 -2.90
CA SER A 222 11.91 5.15 -2.08
C SER A 222 12.52 4.18 -1.05
N LYS A 223 13.74 4.51 -0.59
CA LYS A 223 14.41 3.79 0.49
C LYS A 223 14.45 4.65 1.75
N TYR A 224 14.11 4.06 2.87
CA TYR A 224 14.09 4.74 4.17
C TYR A 224 15.00 4.02 5.15
N PRO A 225 15.99 4.69 5.76
CA PRO A 225 16.76 4.12 6.85
C PRO A 225 15.85 3.88 8.07
N VAL A 226 16.10 2.78 8.79
CA VAL A 226 15.25 2.35 9.92
C VAL A 226 16.02 2.00 11.19
N GLU A 227 17.14 2.70 11.39
CA GLU A 227 18.08 2.55 12.51
C GLU A 227 18.45 3.88 13.14
#